data_AF-A0A6C0KPF5-F1
#
_entry.id   AF-A0A6C0KPF5-F1
#
_cell.length_a   1.000
_cell.length_b   1.000
_cell.length_c   1.000
_cell.angle_alpha   90.00
_cell.angle_beta   90.00
_cell.angle_gamma   90.00
#
_symmetry.space_group_name_H-M   'P 1'
#
loop_
_entity.id
_entity.type
_entity.pdbx_description
1 polymer ?
#
loop_
_entity_poly.entity_id
_entity_poly.type
_entity_poly.pdbx_seq_one_letter_code
_entity_poly.pdbx_strand_id
1 'polypeptide(L)'
;MSSWANIRVPRKRDISQIPEELRPLVVTRAQHPGVILSESFQTSSSEDHNFNDYYSNMVIDPSLPNPKKEERYTPREYVSKKIETRPLPGAIELLYNGKSYVFVILRHLRNAKDNELWISSYNSIRKYYTNKIIIIDDNSSVNTVHGTLYETETIQSEFNGAGEILPYYYFLQHKWADTMIFLHDSMFLHRRFQEDELQYSVRFHWYFNSNDADDKRKITMYLSLLKNEKSKEVLAFYQNAISVWKGCSGGASMIDYSVVSQLEDTYNLFTTLTMAIKVRKDREAFERVLGIVLYYEELIQDKTCSNFGDIMRYPGCFESERTNPDTAATIVNQHRYNTSILKVWRGR
;
A
#
# COMPACT_ATOMS: atom_id res chain seq x y z
N MET A 1 10.38 -6.44 48.73
CA MET A 1 10.03 -6.97 47.39
C MET A 1 9.34 -5.85 46.62
N SER A 2 10.11 -5.01 45.93
CA SER A 2 9.65 -3.80 45.23
C SER A 2 9.54 -4.08 43.74
N SER A 3 8.36 -3.82 43.17
CA SER A 3 8.07 -4.07 41.76
C SER A 3 8.63 -2.97 40.86
N TRP A 4 9.57 -3.33 39.99
CA TRP A 4 10.14 -2.49 38.93
C TRP A 4 9.17 -2.19 37.77
N ALA A 5 7.91 -2.63 37.83
CA ALA A 5 6.98 -2.63 36.70
C ALA A 5 6.25 -1.29 36.42
N ASN A 6 6.45 -0.22 37.20
CA ASN A 6 5.65 1.01 37.10
C ASN A 6 6.42 2.27 36.64
N ILE A 7 7.64 2.15 36.11
CA ILE A 7 8.50 3.31 35.80
C ILE A 7 8.15 4.01 34.47
N ARG A 8 7.28 3.44 33.61
CA ARG A 8 7.03 3.99 32.25
C ARG A 8 5.57 4.32 31.90
N VAL A 9 4.67 4.39 32.87
CA VAL A 9 3.33 4.97 32.63
C VAL A 9 3.41 6.46 32.93
N PRO A 10 3.17 7.37 31.96
CA PRO A 10 3.07 8.80 32.24
C PRO A 10 1.91 9.01 33.22
N ARG A 11 2.23 9.23 34.49
CA ARG A 11 1.22 9.68 35.46
C ARG A 11 0.78 11.07 35.03
N LYS A 12 -0.53 11.28 34.86
CA LYS A 12 -1.09 12.63 34.69
C LYS A 12 -0.52 13.49 35.82
N ARG A 13 0.29 14.49 35.47
CA ARG A 13 0.88 15.40 36.47
C ARG A 13 -0.28 16.08 37.19
N ASP A 14 -0.24 16.04 38.51
CA ASP A 14 -1.21 16.75 39.32
C ASP A 14 -1.01 18.25 39.13
N ILE A 15 -1.99 18.89 38.51
CA ILE A 15 -1.95 20.30 38.11
C ILE A 15 -1.90 21.20 39.35
N SER A 16 -2.32 20.69 40.52
CA SER A 16 -2.21 21.39 41.79
C SER A 16 -0.76 21.66 42.22
N GLN A 17 0.20 20.90 41.71
CA GLN A 17 1.64 21.08 42.00
C GLN A 17 2.29 22.25 41.23
N ILE A 18 1.57 22.85 40.27
CA ILE A 18 2.04 24.04 39.56
C ILE A 18 1.54 25.28 40.33
N PRO A 19 2.40 26.27 40.65
CA PRO A 19 1.99 27.54 41.23
C PRO A 19 0.86 28.18 40.41
N GLU A 20 -0.12 28.81 41.08
CA GLU A 20 -1.38 29.20 40.46
C GLU A 20 -1.18 30.16 39.27
N GLU A 21 -0.21 31.06 39.38
CA GLU A 21 0.22 32.01 38.36
C GLU A 21 0.87 31.38 37.12
N LEU A 22 1.29 30.11 37.20
CA LEU A 22 1.91 29.36 36.09
C LEU A 22 1.02 28.23 35.56
N ARG A 23 -0.19 28.05 36.11
CA ARG A 23 -1.12 27.03 35.63
C ARG A 23 -1.61 27.42 34.23
N PRO A 24 -1.59 26.50 33.25
CA PRO A 24 -2.17 26.78 31.95
C PRO A 24 -3.66 27.07 32.12
N LEU A 25 -4.14 28.14 31.47
CA LEU A 25 -5.56 28.45 31.41
C LEU A 25 -6.28 27.27 30.73
N VAL A 26 -7.13 26.58 31.49
CA VAL A 26 -7.94 25.49 30.97
C VAL A 26 -9.08 26.11 30.17
N VAL A 27 -8.84 26.32 28.88
CA VAL A 27 -9.87 26.76 27.94
C VAL A 27 -10.70 25.54 27.53
N THR A 28 -12.02 25.68 27.52
CA THR A 28 -12.88 24.60 27.01
C THR A 28 -12.60 24.36 25.53
N ARG A 29 -12.86 23.15 25.02
CA ARG A 29 -12.60 22.80 23.62
C ARG A 29 -13.25 23.78 22.63
N ALA A 30 -14.45 24.28 22.94
CA ALA A 30 -15.16 25.25 22.11
C ALA A 30 -14.46 26.62 22.03
N GLN A 31 -13.64 26.96 23.03
CA GLN A 31 -12.92 28.23 23.10
C GLN A 31 -11.51 28.16 22.51
N HIS A 32 -11.08 26.98 22.03
CA HIS A 32 -9.79 26.89 21.36
C HIS A 32 -9.81 27.69 20.05
N PRO A 33 -8.80 28.55 19.78
CA PRO A 33 -8.77 29.38 18.57
C PRO A 33 -8.93 28.59 17.27
N GLY A 34 -8.41 27.36 17.20
CA GLY A 34 -8.57 26.48 16.03
C GLY A 34 -9.99 25.93 15.85
N VAL A 35 -10.76 25.78 16.93
CA VAL A 35 -12.17 25.35 16.88
C VAL A 35 -13.04 26.54 16.46
N ILE A 36 -12.82 27.72 17.04
CA ILE A 36 -13.48 28.97 16.64
C ILE A 36 -13.24 29.26 15.14
N LEU A 37 -11.99 29.09 14.67
CA LEU A 37 -11.64 29.27 13.26
C LEU A 37 -12.29 28.20 12.37
N SER A 38 -12.40 26.94 12.83
CA SER A 38 -13.10 25.90 12.07
C SER A 38 -14.60 26.15 11.96
N GLU A 39 -15.24 26.68 13.01
CA GLU A 39 -16.67 26.96 13.03
C GLU A 39 -17.02 28.21 12.20
N SER A 40 -16.11 29.17 12.07
CA SER A 40 -16.30 30.33 11.18
C SER A 40 -16.29 29.95 9.68
N PHE A 41 -15.62 28.86 9.30
CA PHE A 41 -15.70 28.32 7.93
C PHE A 41 -16.99 27.57 7.63
N GLN A 42 -17.76 27.17 8.65
CA GLN A 42 -19.02 26.45 8.47
C GLN A 42 -20.24 27.38 8.36
N THR A 43 -20.08 28.66 8.71
CA THR A 43 -21.18 29.62 8.80
C THR A 43 -21.33 30.55 7.59
N SER A 44 -20.63 30.30 6.48
CA SER A 44 -20.76 31.09 5.24
C SER A 44 -21.17 30.23 4.04
N SER A 45 -22.46 29.89 3.95
CA SER A 45 -23.15 29.61 2.69
C SER A 45 -24.66 29.48 2.91
N SER A 46 -25.29 30.58 3.31
CA SER A 46 -26.73 30.73 3.19
C SER A 46 -27.05 32.13 2.70
N GLU A 47 -26.54 32.47 1.52
CA GLU A 47 -27.06 33.53 0.66
C GLU A 47 -26.43 33.34 -0.73
N ASP A 48 -27.29 33.33 -1.74
CA ASP A 48 -27.01 33.35 -3.17
C ASP A 48 -26.37 32.09 -3.83
N HIS A 49 -27.24 31.18 -4.28
CA HIS A 49 -27.39 30.89 -5.71
C HIS A 49 -28.60 29.96 -5.97
N ASN A 50 -29.60 30.51 -6.67
CA ASN A 50 -30.69 29.76 -7.29
C ASN A 50 -30.12 28.77 -8.32
N PHE A 51 -30.13 27.48 -7.97
CA PHE A 51 -29.84 26.38 -8.88
C PHE A 51 -30.92 25.29 -8.73
N ASN A 52 -32.20 25.68 -8.76
CA ASN A 52 -33.31 24.75 -8.52
C ASN A 52 -34.55 24.94 -9.40
N ASP A 53 -34.39 25.44 -10.63
CA ASP A 53 -35.51 25.62 -11.57
C ASP A 53 -35.60 24.57 -12.70
N TYR A 54 -34.73 23.54 -12.72
CA TYR A 54 -34.70 22.55 -13.81
C TYR A 54 -35.33 21.18 -13.50
N TYR A 55 -35.91 20.97 -12.30
CA TYR A 55 -36.56 19.70 -11.94
C TYR A 55 -38.01 19.84 -11.42
N SER A 56 -38.61 21.03 -11.43
CA SER A 56 -39.90 21.26 -10.77
C SER A 56 -41.16 21.04 -11.64
N ASN A 57 -41.08 20.37 -12.79
CA ASN A 57 -42.25 20.08 -13.63
C ASN A 57 -42.40 18.60 -14.04
N MET A 58 -42.07 17.65 -13.15
CA MET A 58 -42.60 16.30 -13.28
C MET A 58 -43.96 16.21 -12.58
N VAL A 59 -45.01 16.11 -13.40
CA VAL A 59 -46.35 15.71 -12.96
C VAL A 59 -46.26 14.32 -12.37
N ILE A 60 -46.42 14.21 -11.04
CA ILE A 60 -46.48 12.93 -10.33
C ILE A 60 -47.85 12.32 -10.62
N ASP A 61 -47.86 11.25 -11.43
CA ASP A 61 -49.04 10.41 -11.65
C ASP A 61 -49.38 9.67 -10.33
N PRO A 62 -50.55 9.89 -9.72
CA PRO A 62 -50.95 9.25 -8.48
C PRO A 62 -51.22 7.74 -8.61
N SER A 63 -51.12 7.16 -9.81
CA SER A 63 -51.42 5.75 -10.08
C SER A 63 -50.22 4.81 -10.03
N LEU A 64 -49.01 5.30 -9.74
CA LEU A 64 -47.81 4.46 -9.65
C LEU A 64 -47.71 3.72 -8.29
N PRO A 65 -47.47 2.39 -8.28
CA PRO A 65 -47.36 1.61 -7.06
C PRO A 65 -46.15 2.08 -6.24
N ASN A 66 -46.43 2.34 -4.96
CA ASN A 66 -45.49 2.77 -3.93
C ASN A 66 -44.13 2.04 -4.05
N PRO A 67 -43.00 2.74 -4.25
CA PRO A 67 -41.70 2.09 -4.28
C PRO A 67 -41.52 1.37 -2.94
N LYS A 68 -41.26 0.07 -3.04
CA LYS A 68 -41.06 -0.81 -1.88
C LYS A 68 -40.09 -0.13 -0.92
N LYS A 69 -40.52 0.03 0.34
CA LYS A 69 -39.70 0.47 1.48
C LYS A 69 -38.30 -0.11 1.31
N GLU A 70 -37.31 0.76 1.12
CA GLU A 70 -35.90 0.40 1.17
C GLU A 70 -35.68 -0.45 2.43
N GLU A 71 -35.24 -1.69 2.23
CA GLU A 71 -34.86 -2.57 3.31
C GLU A 71 -33.81 -1.84 4.14
N ARG A 72 -34.16 -1.54 5.39
CA ARG A 72 -33.22 -0.97 6.36
C ARG A 72 -32.01 -1.90 6.41
N TYR A 73 -30.89 -1.43 5.88
CA TYR A 73 -29.59 -2.08 5.98
C TYR A 73 -29.30 -2.29 7.47
N THR A 74 -29.56 -3.48 8.00
CA THR A 74 -29.05 -3.87 9.31
C THR A 74 -27.53 -3.84 9.21
N PRO A 75 -26.81 -3.07 10.06
CA PRO A 75 -25.36 -3.12 10.08
C PRO A 75 -24.96 -4.58 10.27
N ARG A 76 -24.38 -5.20 9.23
CA ARG A 76 -23.80 -6.54 9.37
C ARG A 76 -22.81 -6.46 10.52
N GLU A 77 -23.03 -7.25 11.57
CA GLU A 77 -22.00 -7.45 12.59
C GLU A 77 -20.73 -7.90 11.88
N TYR A 78 -19.73 -7.02 11.87
CA TYR A 78 -18.45 -7.30 11.26
C TYR A 78 -17.73 -8.34 12.12
N VAL A 79 -17.70 -9.59 11.66
CA VAL A 79 -16.93 -10.65 12.30
C VAL A 79 -15.45 -10.31 12.11
N SER A 80 -14.79 -9.86 13.19
CA SER A 80 -13.36 -9.56 13.15
C SER A 80 -12.57 -10.81 12.77
N LYS A 81 -11.86 -10.78 11.64
CA LYS A 81 -10.96 -11.89 11.27
C LYS A 81 -9.87 -12.03 12.31
N LYS A 82 -9.69 -13.27 12.80
CA LYS A 82 -8.60 -13.60 13.72
C LYS A 82 -7.29 -13.64 12.96
N ILE A 83 -6.25 -13.01 13.51
CA ILE A 83 -4.90 -13.16 12.99
C ILE A 83 -4.33 -14.52 13.39
N GLU A 84 -3.72 -15.21 12.45
CA GLU A 84 -3.03 -16.47 12.71
C GLU A 84 -1.73 -16.20 13.46
N THR A 85 -1.54 -16.83 14.62
CA THR A 85 -0.30 -16.68 15.40
C THR A 85 0.72 -17.78 15.10
N ARG A 86 0.37 -18.71 14.20
CA ARG A 86 1.20 -19.82 13.74
C ARG A 86 0.90 -20.13 12.27
N PRO A 87 1.86 -20.64 11.49
CA PRO A 87 1.61 -21.15 10.15
C PRO A 87 0.64 -22.34 10.18
N LEU A 88 -0.14 -22.53 9.11
CA LEU A 88 -1.03 -23.68 9.00
C LEU A 88 -0.24 -24.99 8.86
N PRO A 89 -0.81 -26.13 9.31
CA PRO A 89 -0.24 -27.44 9.03
C PRO A 89 -0.02 -27.62 7.53
N GLY A 90 1.24 -27.87 7.15
CA GLY A 90 1.66 -28.02 5.75
C GLY A 90 2.30 -26.77 5.14
N ALA A 91 2.32 -25.62 5.81
CA ALA A 91 3.14 -24.48 5.40
C ALA A 91 4.63 -24.87 5.37
N ILE A 92 5.36 -24.38 4.37
CA ILE A 92 6.78 -24.75 4.14
C ILE A 92 7.67 -23.51 4.15
N GLU A 93 8.97 -23.69 4.35
CA GLU A 93 9.92 -22.61 4.08
C GLU A 93 10.15 -22.53 2.56
N LEU A 94 9.98 -21.33 2.00
CA LEU A 94 10.30 -21.04 0.61
C LEU A 94 11.81 -20.85 0.48
N LEU A 95 12.43 -21.81 -0.19
CA LEU A 95 13.82 -21.79 -0.64
C LEU A 95 13.83 -22.19 -2.12
N TYR A 96 14.63 -21.50 -2.93
CA TYR A 96 14.75 -21.82 -4.35
C TYR A 96 16.19 -21.55 -4.82
N ASN A 97 16.82 -22.56 -5.43
CA ASN A 97 18.23 -22.50 -5.86
C ASN A 97 19.20 -21.97 -4.79
N GLY A 98 18.97 -22.38 -3.53
CA GLY A 98 19.78 -21.96 -2.38
C GLY A 98 19.53 -20.53 -1.88
N LYS A 99 18.63 -19.77 -2.52
CA LYS A 99 18.25 -18.43 -2.07
C LYS A 99 17.21 -18.49 -0.96
N SER A 100 17.41 -17.63 0.03
CA SER A 100 16.45 -17.34 1.08
C SER A 100 15.44 -16.28 0.65
N TYR A 101 14.19 -16.41 1.11
CA TYR A 101 13.10 -15.48 0.78
C TYR A 101 12.51 -14.83 2.03
N VAL A 102 12.19 -13.54 1.91
CA VAL A 102 11.42 -12.77 2.89
C VAL A 102 10.15 -12.21 2.24
N PHE A 103 9.05 -12.24 2.97
CA PHE A 103 7.84 -11.54 2.58
C PHE A 103 7.81 -10.16 3.21
N VAL A 104 7.50 -9.13 2.44
CA VAL A 104 7.39 -7.76 2.94
C VAL A 104 6.00 -7.22 2.63
N ILE A 105 5.26 -6.81 3.66
CA ILE A 105 3.93 -6.22 3.53
C ILE A 105 4.02 -4.72 3.79
N LEU A 106 3.69 -3.91 2.79
CA LEU A 106 3.48 -2.47 2.97
C LEU A 106 2.06 -2.21 3.46
N ARG A 107 1.96 -1.67 4.68
CA ARG A 107 0.71 -1.45 5.40
C ARG A 107 0.41 0.03 5.59
N HIS A 108 -0.83 0.44 5.33
CA HIS A 108 -1.34 1.76 5.69
C HIS A 108 -2.82 1.67 6.09
N LEU A 109 -3.09 1.64 7.40
CA LEU A 109 -4.44 1.42 7.94
C LEU A 109 -5.14 2.74 8.27
N ARG A 110 -6.29 2.98 7.63
CA ARG A 110 -7.14 4.14 7.90
C ARG A 110 -8.41 3.80 8.65
N ASN A 111 -8.87 2.55 8.52
CA ASN A 111 -10.14 2.11 9.07
C ASN A 111 -10.14 0.58 9.32
N ALA A 112 -11.23 0.08 9.90
CA ALA A 112 -11.39 -1.34 10.22
C ALA A 112 -11.41 -2.26 8.99
N LYS A 113 -11.79 -1.78 7.80
CA LYS A 113 -11.75 -2.60 6.58
C LYS A 113 -10.31 -2.78 6.08
N ASP A 114 -9.49 -1.73 6.15
CA ASP A 114 -8.05 -1.84 5.89
C ASP A 114 -7.42 -2.85 6.87
N ASN A 115 -7.88 -2.84 8.13
CA ASN A 115 -7.48 -3.83 9.13
C ASN A 115 -7.76 -5.29 8.71
N GLU A 116 -8.96 -5.56 8.21
CA GLU A 116 -9.32 -6.91 7.76
C GLU A 116 -8.52 -7.39 6.54
N LEU A 117 -8.19 -6.47 5.63
CA LEU A 117 -7.40 -6.78 4.45
C LEU A 117 -5.97 -7.15 4.85
N TRP A 118 -5.27 -6.33 5.64
CA TRP A 118 -3.88 -6.70 5.97
C TRP A 118 -3.81 -7.99 6.81
N ILE A 119 -4.78 -8.24 7.71
CA ILE A 119 -4.86 -9.52 8.45
C ILE A 119 -5.02 -10.67 7.47
N SER A 120 -5.90 -10.52 6.47
CA SER A 120 -6.09 -11.54 5.44
C SER A 120 -4.83 -11.74 4.60
N SER A 121 -4.08 -10.66 4.31
CA SER A 121 -2.81 -10.70 3.60
C SER A 121 -1.79 -11.52 4.38
N TYR A 122 -1.58 -11.18 5.65
CA TYR A 122 -0.70 -11.92 6.57
C TYR A 122 -1.09 -13.40 6.67
N ASN A 123 -2.35 -13.70 6.93
CA ASN A 123 -2.86 -15.06 7.07
C ASN A 123 -2.69 -15.87 5.78
N SER A 124 -2.85 -15.24 4.61
CA SER A 124 -2.65 -15.92 3.31
C SER A 124 -1.19 -16.36 3.10
N ILE A 125 -0.22 -15.60 3.63
CA ILE A 125 1.18 -16.02 3.63
C ILE A 125 1.37 -17.20 4.59
N ARG A 126 0.87 -17.09 5.82
CA ARG A 126 0.99 -18.14 6.84
C ARG A 126 0.24 -19.43 6.50
N LYS A 127 -0.72 -19.37 5.58
CA LYS A 127 -1.36 -20.55 4.98
C LYS A 127 -0.39 -21.40 4.18
N TYR A 128 0.60 -20.79 3.52
CA TYR A 128 1.49 -21.49 2.59
C TYR A 128 2.94 -21.54 3.04
N TYR A 129 3.40 -20.54 3.80
CA TYR A 129 4.80 -20.30 4.07
C TYR A 129 5.15 -20.00 5.53
N THR A 130 6.30 -20.52 5.96
CA THR A 130 6.89 -20.28 7.30
C THR A 130 7.92 -19.15 7.30
N ASN A 131 8.31 -18.62 6.13
CA ASN A 131 9.32 -17.55 5.99
C ASN A 131 9.05 -16.33 6.86
N LYS A 132 10.11 -15.57 7.17
CA LYS A 132 10.00 -14.28 7.86
C LYS A 132 9.08 -13.33 7.10
N ILE A 133 8.22 -12.62 7.83
CA ILE A 133 7.39 -11.53 7.31
C ILE A 133 7.88 -10.21 7.92
N ILE A 134 8.12 -9.21 7.09
CA ILE A 134 8.36 -7.84 7.54
C ILE A 134 7.11 -7.02 7.23
N ILE A 135 6.59 -6.32 8.22
CA ILE A 135 5.50 -5.38 8.05
C ILE A 135 6.11 -3.99 8.10
N ILE A 136 6.01 -3.24 7.02
CA ILE A 136 6.40 -1.83 6.98
C ILE A 136 5.16 -0.99 7.08
N ASP A 137 5.02 -0.27 8.18
CA ASP A 137 3.90 0.60 8.45
C ASP A 137 4.18 2.02 7.95
N ASP A 138 3.48 2.41 6.88
CA ASP A 138 3.54 3.76 6.32
C ASP A 138 2.55 4.68 7.04
N ASN A 139 2.73 4.85 8.35
CA ASN A 139 1.95 5.74 9.21
C ASN A 139 0.44 5.43 9.22
N SER A 140 0.10 4.23 9.69
CA SER A 140 -1.28 3.84 9.97
C SER A 140 -1.89 4.68 11.09
N SER A 141 -3.14 5.12 10.88
CA SER A 141 -3.92 5.86 11.89
C SER A 141 -4.55 4.97 12.97
N VAL A 142 -4.62 3.66 12.72
CA VAL A 142 -5.20 2.69 13.64
C VAL A 142 -4.20 1.55 13.86
N ASN A 143 -3.90 1.24 15.12
CA ASN A 143 -3.14 0.05 15.49
C ASN A 143 -4.09 -0.98 16.08
N THR A 144 -4.16 -2.16 15.47
CA THR A 144 -5.21 -3.15 15.70
C THR A 144 -4.66 -4.52 16.11
N VAL A 145 -3.34 -4.71 16.13
CA VAL A 145 -2.74 -5.99 16.49
C VAL A 145 -2.38 -6.00 17.95
N HIS A 146 -3.09 -6.82 18.70
CA HIS A 146 -2.67 -7.23 20.03
C HIS A 146 -2.19 -8.68 19.96
N GLY A 147 -0.88 -8.90 20.08
CA GLY A 147 -0.29 -10.23 20.17
C GLY A 147 1.03 -10.39 19.44
N THR A 148 1.69 -11.52 19.70
CA THR A 148 2.93 -11.92 19.04
C THR A 148 2.61 -12.60 17.71
N LEU A 149 3.15 -12.06 16.62
CA LEU A 149 3.07 -12.64 15.28
C LEU A 149 4.23 -13.64 15.06
N TYR A 150 3.99 -14.71 14.30
CA TYR A 150 4.99 -15.74 14.04
C TYR A 150 6.08 -15.22 13.10
N GLU A 151 7.37 -15.29 13.48
CA GLU A 151 8.53 -14.88 12.65
C GLU A 151 8.26 -13.58 11.89
N THR A 152 7.81 -12.56 12.63
CA THR A 152 7.37 -11.28 12.05
C THR A 152 8.01 -10.11 12.76
N GLU A 153 8.51 -9.17 11.96
CA GLU A 153 9.02 -7.89 12.43
C GLU A 153 8.11 -6.77 11.90
N THR A 154 7.88 -5.73 12.70
CA THR A 154 7.12 -4.55 12.26
C THR A 154 7.99 -3.32 12.40
N ILE A 155 8.14 -2.58 11.30
CA ILE A 155 8.89 -1.33 11.20
C ILE A 155 7.89 -0.21 11.02
N GLN A 156 7.90 0.75 11.95
CA GLN A 156 7.18 2.01 11.77
C GLN A 156 8.06 2.92 10.90
N SER A 157 7.60 3.26 9.70
CA SER A 157 8.42 4.10 8.83
C SER A 157 8.48 5.53 9.32
N GLU A 158 9.66 6.14 9.27
CA GLU A 158 9.88 7.56 9.45
C GLU A 158 9.55 8.40 8.21
N PHE A 159 9.36 7.77 7.04
CA PHE A 159 9.10 8.46 5.77
C PHE A 159 7.62 8.44 5.39
N ASN A 160 6.82 9.19 6.15
CA ASN A 160 5.37 9.27 5.96
C ASN A 160 4.97 9.51 4.50
N GLY A 161 4.13 8.63 3.98
CA GLY A 161 3.52 8.72 2.66
C GLY A 161 4.42 8.28 1.51
N ALA A 162 5.63 7.80 1.79
CA ALA A 162 6.54 7.28 0.77
C ALA A 162 6.04 5.95 0.16
N GLY A 163 5.21 5.20 0.90
CA GLY A 163 4.49 4.01 0.45
C GLY A 163 5.35 3.01 -0.32
N GLU A 164 5.02 2.79 -1.60
CA GLU A 164 5.54 1.70 -2.43
C GLU A 164 7.09 1.63 -2.57
N ILE A 165 7.81 2.71 -2.25
CA ILE A 165 9.29 2.68 -2.23
C ILE A 165 9.88 2.09 -0.94
N LEU A 166 9.16 2.15 0.17
CA LEU A 166 9.66 1.78 1.50
C LEU A 166 10.18 0.34 1.58
N PRO A 167 9.53 -0.68 0.97
CA PRO A 167 10.05 -2.04 0.96
C PRO A 167 11.47 -2.14 0.43
N TYR A 168 11.77 -1.44 -0.66
CA TYR A 168 13.10 -1.43 -1.26
C TYR A 168 14.12 -0.72 -0.36
N TYR A 169 13.73 0.44 0.19
CA TYR A 169 14.58 1.20 1.09
C TYR A 169 14.99 0.37 2.33
N TYR A 170 14.03 -0.22 3.04
CA TYR A 170 14.36 -1.02 4.23
C TYR A 170 15.00 -2.37 3.88
N PHE A 171 14.67 -2.97 2.73
CA PHE A 171 15.34 -4.19 2.31
C PHE A 171 16.84 -3.95 2.05
N LEU A 172 17.18 -2.79 1.48
CA LEU A 172 18.56 -2.32 1.35
C LEU A 172 19.23 -2.14 2.72
N GLN A 173 18.57 -1.48 3.69
CA GLN A 173 19.17 -1.22 5.01
C GLN A 173 19.41 -2.48 5.83
N HIS A 174 18.52 -3.46 5.74
CA HIS A 174 18.51 -4.60 6.67
C HIS A 174 18.96 -5.93 6.06
N LYS A 175 18.90 -6.09 4.73
CA LYS A 175 19.27 -7.32 4.02
C LYS A 175 18.69 -8.59 4.66
N TRP A 176 17.36 -8.64 4.81
CA TRP A 176 16.70 -9.72 5.56
C TRP A 176 16.84 -11.12 4.93
N ALA A 177 17.04 -11.18 3.61
CA ALA A 177 17.14 -12.41 2.82
C ALA A 177 17.80 -12.09 1.46
N ASP A 178 18.01 -13.11 0.65
CA ASP A 178 18.52 -12.94 -0.72
C ASP A 178 17.48 -12.34 -1.65
N THR A 179 16.19 -12.68 -1.44
CA THR A 179 15.09 -12.22 -2.29
C THR A 179 13.90 -11.75 -1.45
N MET A 180 13.38 -10.57 -1.79
CA MET A 180 12.15 -10.01 -1.23
C MET A 180 10.97 -10.33 -2.13
N ILE A 181 9.85 -10.72 -1.53
CA ILE A 181 8.51 -10.73 -2.16
C ILE A 181 7.70 -9.60 -1.53
N PHE A 182 7.53 -8.50 -2.26
CA PHE A 182 6.81 -7.32 -1.78
C PHE A 182 5.32 -7.42 -2.09
N LEU A 183 4.47 -7.30 -1.06
CA LEU A 183 3.01 -7.29 -1.14
C LEU A 183 2.44 -6.00 -0.52
N HIS A 184 1.30 -5.54 -1.02
CA HIS A 184 0.50 -4.54 -0.31
C HIS A 184 -0.38 -5.24 0.73
N ASP A 185 -0.87 -4.51 1.73
CA ASP A 185 -1.90 -4.98 2.67
C ASP A 185 -3.18 -5.55 2.04
N SER A 186 -3.42 -5.27 0.77
CA SER A 186 -4.58 -5.71 -0.02
C SER A 186 -4.21 -6.75 -1.09
N MET A 187 -3.03 -7.37 -0.95
CA MET A 187 -2.57 -8.50 -1.77
C MET A 187 -2.54 -9.78 -0.95
N PHE A 188 -2.99 -10.90 -1.52
CA PHE A 188 -3.17 -12.18 -0.82
C PHE A 188 -2.57 -13.31 -1.62
N LEU A 189 -1.93 -14.27 -0.98
CA LEU A 189 -1.56 -15.50 -1.65
C LEU A 189 -2.79 -16.37 -1.94
N HIS A 190 -3.00 -16.66 -3.22
CA HIS A 190 -4.01 -17.59 -3.72
C HIS A 190 -3.51 -19.03 -3.67
N ARG A 191 -2.27 -19.22 -4.06
CA ARG A 191 -1.53 -20.49 -4.12
C ARG A 191 -0.05 -20.24 -3.83
N ARG A 192 0.72 -21.33 -3.72
CA ARG A 192 2.18 -21.26 -3.70
C ARG A 192 2.71 -20.77 -5.05
N PHE A 193 3.87 -20.11 -4.98
CA PHE A 193 4.66 -19.79 -6.15
C PHE A 193 5.14 -21.05 -6.86
N GLN A 194 5.15 -21.01 -8.19
CA GLN A 194 5.73 -22.02 -9.06
C GLN A 194 7.20 -21.70 -9.35
N GLU A 195 7.98 -22.70 -9.78
CA GLU A 195 9.42 -22.53 -9.99
C GLU A 195 9.74 -21.47 -11.06
N ASP A 196 8.95 -21.40 -12.13
CA ASP A 196 9.11 -20.42 -13.20
C ASP A 196 8.82 -18.97 -12.75
N GLU A 197 8.05 -18.82 -11.68
CA GLU A 197 7.81 -17.53 -11.03
C GLU A 197 9.03 -17.07 -10.23
N LEU A 198 9.82 -18.02 -9.70
CA LEU A 198 10.96 -17.81 -8.79
C LEU A 198 12.33 -17.68 -9.50
N GLN A 199 12.41 -18.07 -10.77
CA GLN A 199 13.69 -18.23 -11.49
C GLN A 199 14.47 -16.95 -11.79
N TYR A 200 13.84 -15.77 -11.72
CA TYR A 200 14.43 -14.50 -12.13
C TYR A 200 14.80 -13.62 -10.94
N SER A 201 15.88 -12.84 -11.07
CA SER A 201 16.35 -11.91 -10.04
C SER A 201 15.41 -10.73 -9.79
N VAL A 202 14.56 -10.38 -10.75
CA VAL A 202 13.53 -9.36 -10.56
C VAL A 202 12.35 -9.64 -11.48
N ARG A 203 11.14 -9.57 -10.92
CA ARG A 203 9.87 -9.57 -11.67
C ARG A 203 8.83 -8.76 -10.93
N PHE A 204 8.09 -7.95 -11.67
CA PHE A 204 6.87 -7.34 -11.18
C PHE A 204 5.83 -8.43 -10.92
N HIS A 205 4.90 -8.18 -10.00
CA HIS A 205 3.71 -9.02 -9.94
C HIS A 205 2.88 -8.83 -11.21
N TRP A 206 2.61 -7.56 -11.54
CA TRP A 206 1.95 -7.14 -12.77
C TRP A 206 2.65 -5.93 -13.38
N TYR A 207 2.50 -5.78 -14.69
CA TYR A 207 2.95 -4.58 -15.40
C TYR A 207 1.79 -3.77 -15.98
N PHE A 208 2.08 -2.52 -16.36
CA PHE A 208 1.27 -1.73 -17.29
C PHE A 208 2.18 -1.18 -18.41
N ASN A 209 1.60 -0.75 -19.53
CA ASN A 209 2.38 -0.34 -20.70
C ASN A 209 2.83 1.13 -20.57
N SER A 210 3.93 1.50 -21.23
CA SER A 210 4.47 2.88 -21.19
C SER A 210 3.45 3.95 -21.63
N ASN A 211 2.49 3.58 -22.47
CA ASN A 211 1.42 4.46 -22.93
C ASN A 211 0.42 4.86 -21.83
N ASP A 212 0.39 4.14 -20.70
CA ASP A 212 -0.49 4.39 -19.56
C ASP A 212 0.14 5.41 -18.56
N ALA A 213 1.14 6.17 -19.01
CA ALA A 213 1.87 7.14 -18.19
C ALA A 213 1.30 8.56 -18.34
N ASP A 214 0.41 8.93 -17.42
CA ASP A 214 -0.24 10.25 -17.43
C ASP A 214 0.67 11.41 -16.96
N ASP A 215 1.61 11.17 -16.03
CA ASP A 215 2.40 12.23 -15.40
C ASP A 215 3.88 12.21 -15.84
N LYS A 216 4.13 12.60 -17.09
CA LYS A 216 5.49 12.69 -17.65
C LYS A 216 6.39 13.66 -16.88
N ARG A 217 5.80 14.71 -16.29
CA ARG A 217 6.54 15.73 -15.55
C ARG A 217 7.16 15.15 -14.28
N LYS A 218 6.40 14.41 -13.46
CA LYS A 218 6.94 13.78 -12.24
C LYS A 218 7.99 12.72 -12.57
N ILE A 219 7.75 11.91 -13.60
CA ILE A 219 8.74 10.91 -14.05
C ILE A 219 10.06 11.59 -14.42
N THR A 220 10.01 12.65 -15.24
CA THR A 220 11.18 13.43 -15.66
C THR A 220 11.91 14.03 -14.46
N MET A 221 11.16 14.63 -13.54
CA MET A 221 11.68 15.21 -12.30
C MET A 221 12.43 14.16 -11.48
N TYR A 222 11.83 12.98 -11.24
CA TYR A 222 12.47 11.94 -10.44
C TYR A 222 13.69 11.31 -11.11
N LEU A 223 13.66 11.07 -12.42
CA LEU A 223 14.85 10.64 -13.16
C LEU A 223 15.98 11.67 -13.06
N SER A 224 15.65 12.95 -13.06
CA SER A 224 16.62 14.05 -12.92
C SER A 224 17.18 14.20 -11.49
N LEU A 225 16.51 13.62 -10.47
CA LEU A 225 17.04 13.60 -9.10
C LEU A 225 18.10 12.51 -8.89
N LEU A 226 18.16 11.49 -9.77
CA LEU A 226 19.11 10.39 -9.64
C LEU A 226 20.54 10.89 -9.87
N LYS A 227 21.43 10.61 -8.92
CA LYS A 227 22.75 11.23 -8.82
C LYS A 227 23.83 10.44 -9.56
N ASN A 228 23.82 10.44 -10.90
CA ASN A 228 24.91 9.89 -11.71
C ASN A 228 24.84 10.40 -13.16
N GLU A 229 25.94 10.41 -13.90
CA GLU A 229 25.94 10.65 -15.36
C GLU A 229 25.02 9.68 -16.10
N LYS A 230 24.93 8.42 -15.64
CA LYS A 230 23.97 7.42 -16.15
C LYS A 230 22.51 7.88 -16.05
N SER A 231 22.14 8.75 -15.10
CA SER A 231 20.75 9.21 -15.00
C SER A 231 20.32 10.06 -16.18
N LYS A 232 21.27 10.78 -16.82
CA LYS A 232 21.02 11.51 -18.07
C LYS A 232 20.72 10.54 -19.21
N GLU A 233 21.40 9.41 -19.26
CA GLU A 233 21.17 8.36 -20.26
C GLU A 233 19.82 7.67 -20.05
N VAL A 234 19.45 7.36 -18.79
CA VAL A 234 18.12 6.83 -18.45
C VAL A 234 17.03 7.84 -18.83
N LEU A 235 17.24 9.12 -18.56
CA LEU A 235 16.30 10.17 -18.94
C LEU A 235 16.17 10.28 -20.46
N ALA A 236 17.28 10.21 -21.20
CA ALA A 236 17.28 10.20 -22.66
C ALA A 236 16.57 8.96 -23.22
N PHE A 237 16.78 7.79 -22.61
CA PHE A 237 16.08 6.55 -22.92
C PHE A 237 14.56 6.72 -22.73
N TYR A 238 14.13 7.29 -21.62
CA TYR A 238 12.71 7.58 -21.36
C TYR A 238 12.10 8.57 -22.36
N GLN A 239 12.85 9.60 -22.75
CA GLN A 239 12.39 10.64 -23.67
C GLN A 239 12.36 10.18 -25.13
N ASN A 240 13.08 9.11 -25.47
CA ASN A 240 13.05 8.54 -26.80
C ASN A 240 11.70 7.87 -27.08
N ALA A 241 10.99 8.37 -28.10
CA ALA A 241 9.66 7.91 -28.47
C ALA A 241 9.59 6.43 -28.92
N ILE A 242 10.74 5.83 -29.27
CA ILE A 242 10.83 4.42 -29.69
C ILE A 242 11.02 3.48 -28.49
N SER A 243 11.50 3.99 -27.35
CA SER A 243 11.78 3.17 -26.18
C SER A 243 10.51 2.55 -25.61
N VAL A 244 10.49 1.22 -25.58
CA VAL A 244 9.42 0.44 -24.94
C VAL A 244 9.89 0.02 -23.55
N TRP A 245 9.12 0.39 -22.54
CA TRP A 245 9.30 -0.03 -21.16
C TRP A 245 7.94 -0.35 -20.55
N LYS A 246 7.95 -1.08 -19.44
CA LYS A 246 6.73 -1.41 -18.70
C LYS A 246 6.85 -0.95 -17.25
N GLY A 247 5.76 -0.39 -16.74
CA GLY A 247 5.70 0.07 -15.35
C GLY A 247 5.41 -1.06 -14.38
N CYS A 248 5.93 -0.96 -13.16
CA CYS A 248 5.70 -1.93 -12.09
C CYS A 248 4.41 -1.59 -11.34
N SER A 249 3.31 -2.27 -11.61
CA SER A 249 2.01 -1.89 -11.01
C SER A 249 2.04 -1.99 -9.49
N GLY A 250 1.72 -0.88 -8.82
CA GLY A 250 1.84 -0.74 -7.37
C GLY A 250 3.29 -0.81 -6.86
N GLY A 251 4.29 -0.74 -7.73
CA GLY A 251 5.68 -0.94 -7.33
C GLY A 251 5.93 -2.32 -6.72
N ALA A 252 5.01 -3.28 -6.88
CA ALA A 252 5.07 -4.56 -6.20
C ALA A 252 5.80 -5.60 -7.05
N SER A 253 6.89 -6.13 -6.51
CA SER A 253 7.76 -7.06 -7.22
C SER A 253 8.28 -8.17 -6.31
N MET A 254 8.83 -9.18 -6.94
CA MET A 254 9.85 -10.04 -6.34
C MET A 254 11.21 -9.60 -6.86
N ILE A 255 12.17 -9.41 -5.96
CA ILE A 255 13.46 -8.82 -6.31
C ILE A 255 14.57 -9.33 -5.40
N ASP A 256 15.70 -9.67 -6.01
CA ASP A 256 16.93 -10.01 -5.31
C ASP A 256 17.54 -8.77 -4.65
N TYR A 257 18.14 -8.96 -3.48
CA TYR A 257 18.91 -7.93 -2.80
C TYR A 257 20.04 -7.38 -3.68
N SER A 258 20.70 -8.23 -4.48
CA SER A 258 21.77 -7.81 -5.39
C SER A 258 21.30 -6.77 -6.40
N VAL A 259 20.07 -6.91 -6.92
CA VAL A 259 19.48 -5.95 -7.86
C VAL A 259 19.17 -4.64 -7.12
N VAL A 260 18.58 -4.71 -5.93
CA VAL A 260 18.30 -3.51 -5.12
C VAL A 260 19.59 -2.76 -4.79
N SER A 261 20.64 -3.47 -4.36
CA SER A 261 21.97 -2.90 -4.08
C SER A 261 22.57 -2.27 -5.33
N GLN A 262 22.53 -2.96 -6.49
CA GLN A 262 23.05 -2.43 -7.75
C GLN A 262 22.37 -1.11 -8.14
N LEU A 263 21.04 -1.05 -8.03
CA LEU A 263 20.28 0.16 -8.36
C LEU A 263 20.59 1.30 -7.38
N GLU A 264 20.79 0.99 -6.11
CA GLU A 264 21.22 1.98 -5.13
C GLU A 264 22.64 2.47 -5.43
N ASP A 265 23.60 1.58 -5.61
CA ASP A 265 25.00 1.93 -5.85
C ASP A 265 25.16 2.75 -7.15
N THR A 266 24.34 2.46 -8.16
CA THR A 266 24.40 3.12 -9.46
C THR A 266 23.69 4.47 -9.48
N TYR A 267 22.51 4.58 -8.82
CA TYR A 267 21.61 5.72 -8.99
C TYR A 267 21.27 6.47 -7.69
N ASN A 268 21.65 5.91 -6.54
CA ASN A 268 21.14 6.26 -5.22
C ASN A 268 19.60 6.24 -5.21
N LEU A 269 19.00 5.28 -5.94
CA LEU A 269 17.60 5.30 -6.34
C LEU A 269 16.66 5.35 -5.14
N PHE A 270 16.84 4.43 -4.19
CA PHE A 270 15.90 4.25 -3.09
C PHE A 270 16.13 5.30 -2.02
N THR A 271 17.37 5.61 -1.64
CA THR A 271 17.64 6.68 -0.67
C THR A 271 17.18 8.04 -1.19
N THR A 272 17.42 8.37 -2.47
CA THR A 272 17.01 9.67 -3.02
C THR A 272 15.50 9.80 -3.09
N LEU A 273 14.82 8.81 -3.68
CA LEU A 273 13.39 8.94 -3.94
C LEU A 273 12.53 8.76 -2.68
N THR A 274 13.00 8.03 -1.66
CA THR A 274 12.27 7.90 -0.38
C THR A 274 12.11 9.26 0.31
N MET A 275 13.08 10.15 0.15
CA MET A 275 12.99 11.52 0.64
C MET A 275 12.01 12.39 -0.16
N ALA A 276 11.82 12.10 -1.45
CA ALA A 276 11.04 12.92 -2.37
C ALA A 276 9.58 12.47 -2.54
N ILE A 277 9.27 11.20 -2.34
CA ILE A 277 7.93 10.63 -2.53
C ILE A 277 7.12 10.84 -1.24
N LYS A 278 5.95 11.50 -1.36
CA LYS A 278 5.06 11.80 -0.22
C LYS A 278 3.58 11.58 -0.51
N VAL A 279 3.16 11.71 -1.76
CA VAL A 279 1.75 11.60 -2.14
C VAL A 279 1.49 10.48 -3.13
N ARG A 280 0.21 10.13 -3.32
CA ARG A 280 -0.20 9.07 -4.26
C ARG A 280 0.38 9.25 -5.66
N LYS A 281 0.36 10.47 -6.20
CA LYS A 281 0.92 10.76 -7.53
C LYS A 281 2.43 10.55 -7.61
N ASP A 282 3.14 10.73 -6.51
CA ASP A 282 4.58 10.45 -6.44
C ASP A 282 4.84 8.96 -6.50
N ARG A 283 4.03 8.18 -5.76
CA ARG A 283 4.12 6.72 -5.74
C ARG A 283 3.77 6.12 -7.09
N GLU A 284 2.71 6.63 -7.73
CA GLU A 284 2.39 6.29 -9.12
C GLU A 284 3.59 6.61 -10.04
N ALA A 285 4.25 7.76 -9.90
CA ALA A 285 5.44 8.05 -10.70
C ALA A 285 6.63 7.11 -10.40
N PHE A 286 6.81 6.67 -9.15
CA PHE A 286 7.81 5.67 -8.79
C PHE A 286 7.60 4.33 -9.51
N GLU A 287 6.35 3.88 -9.69
CA GLU A 287 6.03 2.68 -10.48
C GLU A 287 6.61 2.73 -11.89
N ARG A 288 6.58 3.93 -12.52
CA ARG A 288 7.18 4.17 -13.83
C ARG A 288 8.70 4.23 -13.75
N VAL A 289 9.25 5.01 -12.82
CA VAL A 289 10.69 5.20 -12.67
C VAL A 289 11.41 3.87 -12.43
N LEU A 290 10.88 3.03 -11.54
CA LEU A 290 11.42 1.70 -11.29
C LEU A 290 11.42 0.85 -12.57
N GLY A 291 10.32 0.86 -13.31
CA GLY A 291 10.20 0.16 -14.59
C GLY A 291 11.23 0.63 -15.62
N ILE A 292 11.33 1.95 -15.82
CA ILE A 292 12.26 2.59 -16.76
C ILE A 292 13.70 2.20 -16.45
N VAL A 293 14.13 2.34 -15.18
CA VAL A 293 15.51 2.05 -14.77
C VAL A 293 15.84 0.56 -14.96
N LEU A 294 14.94 -0.35 -14.61
CA LEU A 294 15.15 -1.79 -14.77
C LEU A 294 15.21 -2.21 -16.25
N TYR A 295 14.42 -1.59 -17.12
CA TYR A 295 14.51 -1.80 -18.57
C TYR A 295 15.80 -1.26 -19.16
N TYR A 296 16.22 -0.06 -18.74
CA TYR A 296 17.46 0.56 -19.20
C TYR A 296 18.69 -0.27 -18.84
N GLU A 297 18.75 -0.83 -17.63
CA GLU A 297 19.83 -1.71 -17.19
C GLU A 297 19.69 -3.16 -17.70
N GLU A 298 18.71 -3.43 -18.58
CA GLU A 298 18.43 -4.76 -19.16
C GLU A 298 18.18 -5.87 -18.10
N LEU A 299 17.79 -5.49 -16.89
CA LEU A 299 17.50 -6.40 -15.78
C LEU A 299 16.16 -7.11 -15.96
N ILE A 300 15.28 -6.55 -16.79
CA ILE A 300 14.02 -7.15 -17.22
C ILE A 300 13.80 -6.94 -18.71
N GLN A 301 13.00 -7.82 -19.31
CA GLN A 301 12.59 -7.76 -20.71
C GLN A 301 11.10 -8.02 -20.82
N ASP A 302 10.49 -7.74 -21.98
CA ASP A 302 9.03 -7.83 -22.16
C ASP A 302 8.41 -9.18 -21.77
N LYS A 303 9.13 -10.27 -22.02
CA LYS A 303 8.68 -11.64 -21.72
C LYS A 303 8.87 -12.02 -20.25
N THR A 304 9.79 -11.37 -19.55
CA THR A 304 10.24 -11.76 -18.20
C THR A 304 9.87 -10.73 -17.12
N CYS A 305 9.44 -9.53 -17.52
CA CYS A 305 9.20 -8.40 -16.63
C CYS A 305 8.19 -8.63 -15.51
N SER A 306 7.22 -9.54 -15.67
CA SER A 306 6.20 -9.80 -14.65
C SER A 306 5.82 -11.26 -14.54
N ASN A 307 5.39 -11.71 -13.36
CA ASN A 307 4.85 -13.05 -13.16
C ASN A 307 3.44 -13.24 -13.71
N PHE A 308 2.57 -12.24 -13.58
CA PHE A 308 1.13 -12.41 -13.86
C PHE A 308 0.66 -11.58 -15.06
N GLY A 309 1.57 -10.91 -15.75
CA GLY A 309 1.29 -10.20 -17.00
C GLY A 309 0.75 -8.78 -16.79
N ASP A 310 -0.06 -8.35 -17.74
CA ASP A 310 -0.64 -7.01 -17.78
C ASP A 310 -1.73 -6.86 -16.71
N ILE A 311 -1.62 -5.84 -15.86
CA ILE A 311 -2.58 -5.53 -14.80
C ILE A 311 -3.97 -5.23 -15.38
N MET A 312 -4.05 -4.67 -16.60
CA MET A 312 -5.32 -4.38 -17.29
C MET A 312 -6.08 -5.67 -17.65
N ARG A 313 -5.40 -6.81 -17.68
CA ARG A 313 -6.01 -8.14 -17.93
C ARG A 313 -6.39 -8.87 -16.64
N TYR A 314 -6.10 -8.29 -15.47
CA TYR A 314 -6.53 -8.90 -14.21
C TYR A 314 -8.07 -8.89 -14.12
N PRO A 315 -8.72 -10.01 -13.73
CA PRO A 315 -10.17 -10.07 -13.59
C PRO A 315 -10.73 -9.01 -12.62
N GLY A 316 -11.45 -8.04 -13.19
CA GLY A 316 -11.95 -6.80 -12.55
C GLY A 316 -10.91 -5.98 -11.83
N CYS A 317 -9.85 -5.73 -12.57
CA CYS A 317 -8.91 -4.68 -12.27
C CYS A 317 -9.62 -3.37 -11.93
N PHE A 318 -9.21 -2.74 -10.83
CA PHE A 318 -9.72 -1.46 -10.31
C PHE A 318 -11.18 -1.43 -9.82
N GLU A 319 -11.89 -2.55 -9.82
CA GLU A 319 -13.25 -2.61 -9.28
C GLU A 319 -13.24 -2.62 -7.75
N SER A 320 -13.75 -1.55 -7.14
CA SER A 320 -13.76 -1.36 -5.68
C SER A 320 -14.91 -2.07 -4.95
N GLU A 321 -15.90 -2.55 -5.70
CA GLU A 321 -17.06 -3.29 -5.19
C GLU A 321 -16.69 -4.70 -4.69
N ARG A 322 -15.48 -5.16 -5.01
CA ARG A 322 -14.97 -6.50 -4.70
C ARG A 322 -14.27 -6.51 -3.36
N THR A 323 -15.04 -6.41 -2.29
CA THR A 323 -14.52 -5.97 -0.99
C THR A 323 -13.73 -7.01 -0.19
N ASN A 324 -13.71 -8.29 -0.61
CA ASN A 324 -13.07 -9.35 0.18
C ASN A 324 -12.24 -10.32 -0.69
N PRO A 325 -11.23 -10.99 -0.10
CA PRO A 325 -10.36 -11.92 -0.81
C PRO A 325 -11.07 -13.14 -1.40
N ASP A 326 -12.14 -13.63 -0.78
CA ASP A 326 -12.85 -14.84 -1.20
C ASP A 326 -13.59 -14.60 -2.52
N THR A 327 -14.26 -13.45 -2.65
CA THR A 327 -14.89 -13.02 -3.90
C THR A 327 -13.86 -12.81 -5.01
N ALA A 328 -12.71 -12.19 -4.69
CA ALA A 328 -11.62 -12.03 -5.65
C ALA A 328 -11.09 -13.40 -6.13
N ALA A 329 -10.94 -14.37 -5.23
CA ALA A 329 -10.51 -15.73 -5.55
C ALA A 329 -11.52 -16.43 -6.48
N THR A 330 -12.83 -16.34 -6.19
CA THR A 330 -13.87 -16.92 -7.04
C THR A 330 -13.81 -16.37 -8.46
N ILE A 331 -13.65 -15.04 -8.61
CA ILE A 331 -13.64 -14.41 -9.93
C ILE A 331 -12.38 -14.80 -10.72
N VAL A 332 -11.21 -14.76 -10.07
CA VAL A 332 -9.94 -15.20 -10.69
C VAL A 332 -10.03 -16.65 -11.15
N ASN A 333 -10.62 -17.53 -10.33
CA ASN A 333 -10.84 -18.93 -10.69
C ASN A 333 -11.81 -19.11 -11.87
N GLN A 334 -12.91 -18.34 -11.91
CA GLN A 334 -13.87 -18.37 -13.03
C GLN A 334 -13.23 -17.95 -14.35
N HIS A 335 -12.33 -16.97 -14.32
CA HIS A 335 -11.59 -16.50 -15.50
C HIS A 335 -10.36 -17.36 -15.84
N ARG A 336 -10.06 -18.39 -15.02
CA ARG A 336 -8.85 -19.22 -15.13
C ARG A 336 -7.58 -18.38 -15.21
N TYR A 337 -7.56 -17.25 -14.52
CA TYR A 337 -6.42 -16.34 -14.52
C TYR A 337 -5.32 -16.91 -13.62
N ASN A 338 -4.19 -17.29 -14.22
CA ASN A 338 -3.11 -17.94 -13.49
C ASN A 338 -2.32 -16.93 -12.66
N THR A 339 -2.54 -16.92 -11.35
CA THR A 339 -1.77 -16.07 -10.43
C THR A 339 -1.59 -16.71 -9.06
N SER A 340 -0.43 -16.43 -8.45
CA SER A 340 -0.18 -16.72 -7.04
C SER A 340 -0.74 -15.65 -6.11
N ILE A 341 -1.01 -14.45 -6.61
CA ILE A 341 -1.38 -13.29 -5.79
C ILE A 341 -2.74 -12.73 -6.25
N LEU A 342 -3.69 -12.61 -5.33
CA LEU A 342 -4.93 -11.87 -5.52
C LEU A 342 -4.73 -10.42 -5.11
N LYS A 343 -5.36 -9.49 -5.83
CA LYS A 343 -5.41 -8.07 -5.46
C LYS A 343 -6.86 -7.67 -5.25
N VAL A 344 -7.11 -6.96 -4.15
CA VAL A 344 -8.36 -6.23 -3.93
C VAL A 344 -8.08 -4.74 -4.04
N TRP A 345 -8.88 -4.02 -4.82
CA TRP A 345 -8.73 -2.56 -4.97
C TRP A 345 -9.55 -1.84 -3.93
N ARG A 346 -8.85 -1.11 -3.06
CA ARG A 346 -9.41 -0.05 -2.24
C ARG A 346 -8.60 1.20 -2.52
N GLY A 347 -9.27 2.29 -2.89
CA GLY A 347 -8.59 3.56 -3.07
C GLY A 347 -7.75 3.89 -1.84
N ARG A 348 -6.43 3.96 -2.00
CA ARG A 348 -5.51 4.52 -1.02
C ARG A 348 -5.37 6.00 -1.25
#